data_AF-A0A0Q6VSA9-F1
#
_entry.id   AF-A0A0Q6VSA9-F1
#
_cell.length_a   1.000
_cell.length_b   1.000
_cell.length_c   1.000
_cell.angle_alpha   90.00
_cell.angle_beta   90.00
_cell.angle_gamma   90.00
#
_symmetry.space_group_name_H-M   'P 1'
#
loop_
_entity.id
_entity.type
_entity.pdbx_description
1 polymer ?
#
loop_
_entity_poly.entity_id
_entity_poly.type
_entity_poly.pdbx_seq_one_letter_code
_entity_poly.pdbx_strand_id
1 'polypeptide(L)'
;MSGAAHAAPAKPTERSKQKLQAEAERAGLQQKLNELKRDIGKTESAREDAADTLAESEEAISNANRSLRELSEEQTQTNVRLQALGAERARLQATVELQKQQLAKLLREQYVAGNEDRIKLLLSGDNPNRINRDLQLMAYVSQAQARLLESLRANLRAVEANQADAQNARDELEEIAQEEQQQKALLVKEKAKRAAVLAGLSQRLVAQRKEAGKLAQDEQRMAGLVDKLGKLIEEQARAAAAEKARLERVAAAKAAKAKADAEARALAQARAREQARVRAEALAKARAAQAERERIAKAEGKPKPAPLPLPPAAVTPPAPPQTAQTVPPAPAGEGGKLEPIEVDETKVAAVKEEPPARKADIALAPAMPDGAFAALKGQLRAPVAGKVAARYGSKRGDGPSWKGMFIRAAEGADVHTVASGRVVHASWLRGFGNLIIVDHGGQYWSLYANNQSLLRRVGEVVKAGDVIAAAGNTGGNEESGLYFELRHKGKEFDPASWVKF
;
A
#
# COMPACT_ATOMS: atom_id res chain seq x y z
N MET A 1 32.12 2.94 -68.88
CA MET A 1 30.71 2.54 -68.79
C MET A 1 30.62 1.06 -68.48
N SER A 2 30.22 0.68 -67.27
CA SER A 2 29.61 -0.63 -67.00
C SER A 2 28.92 -0.54 -65.65
N GLY A 3 27.59 -0.56 -65.67
CA GLY A 3 26.73 -0.36 -64.52
C GLY A 3 26.67 -1.61 -63.64
N ALA A 4 27.08 -1.47 -62.38
CA ALA A 4 26.69 -2.39 -61.33
C ALA A 4 25.22 -2.14 -60.99
N ALA A 5 24.35 -3.00 -61.53
CA ALA A 5 22.92 -3.02 -61.24
C ALA A 5 22.71 -3.13 -59.72
N HIS A 6 22.28 -2.04 -59.11
CA HIS A 6 21.69 -2.05 -57.79
C HIS A 6 20.52 -3.03 -57.82
N ALA A 7 20.61 -4.09 -57.02
CA ALA A 7 19.47 -4.94 -56.73
C ALA A 7 18.41 -4.06 -56.05
N ALA A 8 17.36 -3.70 -56.79
CA ALA A 8 16.27 -2.90 -56.28
C ALA A 8 15.68 -3.61 -55.05
N PRO A 9 15.49 -2.91 -53.91
CA PRO A 9 14.86 -3.51 -52.75
C PRO A 9 13.48 -4.02 -53.17
N ALA A 10 13.21 -5.29 -52.90
CA ALA A 10 11.91 -5.91 -53.16
C ALA A 10 10.82 -5.01 -52.54
N LYS A 11 9.83 -4.62 -53.35
CA LYS A 11 8.72 -3.77 -52.87
C LYS A 11 8.13 -4.44 -51.62
N PRO A 12 7.97 -3.70 -50.50
CA PRO A 12 7.47 -4.28 -49.26
C PRO A 12 6.10 -4.89 -49.52
N THR A 13 5.99 -6.19 -49.25
CA THR A 13 4.73 -6.94 -49.30
C THR A 13 3.65 -6.27 -48.44
N GLU A 14 2.39 -6.37 -48.85
CA GLU A 14 1.22 -5.90 -48.08
C GLU A 14 1.30 -6.30 -46.59
N ARG A 15 1.64 -7.56 -46.30
CA ARG A 15 1.77 -8.08 -44.94
C ARG A 15 2.93 -7.47 -44.15
N SER A 16 4.05 -7.13 -44.80
CA SER A 16 5.15 -6.41 -44.13
C SER A 16 4.75 -4.98 -43.77
N LYS A 17 3.90 -4.32 -44.57
CA LYS A 17 3.35 -3.01 -44.21
C LYS A 17 2.37 -3.11 -43.04
N GLN A 18 1.51 -4.13 -43.04
CA GLN A 18 0.59 -4.42 -41.92
C GLN A 18 1.34 -4.73 -40.62
N LYS A 19 2.44 -5.48 -40.69
CA LYS A 19 3.31 -5.73 -39.53
C LYS A 19 3.94 -4.45 -38.99
N LEU A 20 4.50 -3.60 -39.87
CA LEU A 20 5.07 -2.31 -39.48
C LEU A 20 4.02 -1.38 -38.84
N GLN A 21 2.79 -1.38 -39.35
CA GLN A 21 1.67 -0.63 -38.76
C GLN A 21 1.31 -1.18 -37.38
N ALA A 22 1.17 -2.50 -37.22
CA ALA A 22 0.86 -3.12 -35.93
C ALA A 22 1.99 -2.89 -34.89
N GLU A 23 3.26 -2.89 -35.32
CA GLU A 23 4.41 -2.56 -34.47
C GLU A 23 4.40 -1.09 -34.05
N ALA A 24 4.05 -0.16 -34.95
CA ALA A 24 3.91 1.26 -34.64
C ALA A 24 2.75 1.53 -33.65
N GLU A 25 1.60 0.88 -33.86
CA GLU A 25 0.46 0.96 -32.94
C GLU A 25 0.80 0.39 -31.56
N ARG A 26 1.50 -0.75 -31.50
CA ARG A 26 1.99 -1.33 -30.25
C ARG A 26 2.97 -0.39 -29.54
N ALA A 27 3.91 0.20 -30.26
CA ALA A 27 4.85 1.16 -29.68
C ALA A 27 4.13 2.39 -29.09
N GLY A 28 3.09 2.88 -29.78
CA GLY A 28 2.22 3.94 -29.27
C GLY A 28 1.45 3.54 -28.01
N LEU A 29 0.91 2.31 -27.95
CA LEU A 29 0.27 1.76 -26.75
C LEU A 29 1.25 1.64 -25.57
N GLN A 30 2.48 1.18 -25.83
CA GLN A 30 3.52 1.04 -24.82
C GLN A 30 3.94 2.41 -24.25
N GLN A 31 4.06 3.44 -25.10
CA GLN A 31 4.32 4.81 -24.64
C GLN A 31 3.20 5.33 -23.73
N LYS A 32 1.93 5.19 -24.15
CA LYS A 32 0.77 5.57 -23.33
C LYS A 32 0.71 4.81 -22.01
N LEU A 33 1.03 3.51 -22.02
CA LEU A 33 1.07 2.70 -20.80
C LEU A 33 2.16 3.19 -19.84
N ASN A 34 3.34 3.57 -20.34
CA ASN A 34 4.42 4.11 -19.53
C ASN A 34 4.09 5.50 -18.96
N GLU A 35 3.43 6.35 -19.75
CA GLU A 35 2.94 7.66 -19.30
C GLU A 35 1.87 7.51 -18.23
N LEU A 36 0.89 6.63 -18.44
CA LEU A 36 -0.16 6.34 -17.47
C LEU A 36 0.40 5.71 -16.19
N LYS A 37 1.41 4.83 -16.28
CA LYS A 37 2.14 4.32 -15.10
C LYS A 37 2.81 5.45 -14.32
N ARG A 38 3.41 6.42 -15.02
CA ARG A 38 4.01 7.61 -14.38
C ARG A 38 2.96 8.48 -13.70
N ASP A 39 1.80 8.68 -14.33
CA ASP A 39 0.71 9.48 -13.76
C ASP A 39 -0.01 8.78 -12.60
N ILE A 40 -0.13 7.45 -12.64
CA ILE A 40 -0.52 6.64 -11.48
C ILE A 40 0.47 6.88 -10.35
N GLY A 41 1.78 6.81 -10.61
CA GLY A 41 2.81 7.10 -9.61
C GLY A 41 2.70 8.50 -9.01
N LYS A 42 2.43 9.53 -9.83
CA LYS A 42 2.15 10.90 -9.33
C LYS A 42 0.86 10.99 -8.52
N THR A 43 -0.16 10.22 -8.87
CA THR A 43 -1.44 10.22 -8.15
C THR A 43 -1.30 9.48 -6.82
N GLU A 44 -0.48 8.42 -6.78
CA GLU A 44 -0.10 7.72 -5.56
C GLU A 44 0.76 8.61 -4.65
N SER A 45 1.72 9.37 -5.19
CA SER A 45 2.48 10.35 -4.40
C SER A 45 1.59 11.49 -3.89
N ALA A 46 0.70 12.03 -4.74
CA ALA A 46 -0.26 13.05 -4.32
C ALA A 46 -1.22 12.54 -3.24
N ARG A 47 -1.50 11.24 -3.19
CA ARG A 47 -2.26 10.61 -2.10
C ARG A 47 -1.44 10.55 -0.82
N GLU A 48 -0.16 10.24 -0.90
CA GLU A 48 0.74 10.31 0.27
C GLU A 48 0.87 11.75 0.79
N ASP A 49 0.97 12.74 -0.09
CA ASP A 49 1.01 14.16 0.30
C ASP A 49 -0.35 14.65 0.82
N ALA A 50 -1.46 14.13 0.26
CA ALA A 50 -2.78 14.39 0.81
C ALA A 50 -2.93 13.81 2.23
N ALA A 51 -2.25 12.70 2.55
CA ALA A 51 -2.25 12.17 3.91
C ALA A 51 -1.63 13.17 4.90
N ASP A 52 -0.60 13.91 4.50
CA ASP A 52 -0.03 15.01 5.31
C ASP A 52 -1.02 16.17 5.46
N THR A 53 -1.73 16.55 4.39
CA THR A 53 -2.78 17.58 4.51
C THR A 53 -3.98 17.14 5.36
N LEU A 54 -4.17 15.83 5.48
CA LEU A 54 -5.20 15.21 6.31
C LEU A 54 -4.73 14.99 7.74
N ALA A 55 -3.44 15.14 8.07
CA ALA A 55 -2.90 14.91 9.41
C ALA A 55 -3.66 15.71 10.48
N GLU A 56 -3.84 17.01 10.26
CA GLU A 56 -4.61 17.88 11.17
C GLU A 56 -6.06 17.40 11.33
N SER A 57 -6.71 16.99 10.24
CA SER A 57 -8.09 16.49 10.30
C SER A 57 -8.19 15.12 11.00
N GLU A 58 -7.20 14.23 10.79
CA GLU A 58 -7.16 12.91 11.42
C GLU A 58 -6.80 13.01 12.91
N GLU A 59 -5.97 13.97 13.29
CA GLU A 59 -5.69 14.32 14.68
C GLU A 59 -6.93 14.94 15.35
N ALA A 60 -7.62 15.87 14.69
CA ALA A 60 -8.87 16.44 15.17
C ALA A 60 -9.96 15.36 15.36
N ILE A 61 -10.10 14.42 14.42
CA ILE A 61 -10.99 13.25 14.54
C ILE A 61 -10.59 12.39 15.73
N SER A 62 -9.30 12.13 15.92
CA SER A 62 -8.78 11.36 17.05
C SER A 62 -9.12 12.02 18.39
N ASN A 63 -8.87 13.32 18.51
CA ASN A 63 -9.13 14.10 19.72
C ASN A 63 -10.63 14.17 20.02
N ALA A 64 -11.48 14.47 19.02
CA ALA A 64 -12.93 14.48 19.19
C ALA A 64 -13.47 13.11 19.63
N ASN A 65 -13.00 12.00 19.05
CA ASN A 65 -13.40 10.66 19.49
C ASN A 65 -12.94 10.34 20.92
N ARG A 66 -11.74 10.79 21.32
CA ARG A 66 -11.26 10.63 22.70
C ARG A 66 -12.15 11.41 23.67
N SER A 67 -12.39 12.69 23.40
CA SER A 67 -13.26 13.54 24.22
C SER A 67 -14.67 12.98 24.33
N LEU A 68 -15.25 12.45 23.24
CA LEU A 68 -16.56 11.79 23.30
C LEU A 68 -16.57 10.55 24.20
N ARG A 69 -15.48 9.77 24.25
CA ARG A 69 -15.37 8.63 25.16
C ARG A 69 -15.22 9.09 26.62
N GLU A 70 -14.36 10.09 26.88
CA GLU A 70 -14.17 10.70 28.19
C GLU A 70 -15.51 11.27 28.73
N LEU A 71 -16.24 12.03 27.92
CA LEU A 71 -17.55 12.60 28.25
C LEU A 71 -18.62 11.52 28.51
N SER A 72 -18.59 10.41 27.75
CA SER A 72 -19.52 9.29 27.98
C SER A 72 -19.26 8.58 29.31
N GLU A 73 -17.99 8.42 29.69
CA GLU A 73 -17.61 7.88 30.99
C GLU A 73 -18.04 8.83 32.12
N GLU A 74 -17.80 10.13 31.97
CA GLU A 74 -18.22 11.17 32.92
C GLU A 74 -19.73 11.21 33.09
N GLN A 75 -20.49 11.21 31.98
CA GLN A 75 -21.95 11.13 32.00
C GLN A 75 -22.45 9.90 32.76
N THR A 76 -21.80 8.74 32.58
CA THR A 76 -22.15 7.51 33.30
C THR A 76 -21.90 7.65 34.79
N GLN A 77 -20.76 8.21 35.18
CA GLN A 77 -20.40 8.44 36.59
C GLN A 77 -21.35 9.45 37.25
N THR A 78 -21.68 10.55 36.58
CA THR A 78 -22.61 11.58 37.09
C THR A 78 -24.02 11.02 37.23
N ASN A 79 -24.48 10.17 36.31
CA ASN A 79 -25.75 9.46 36.45
C ASN A 79 -25.78 8.52 37.68
N VAL A 80 -24.70 7.77 37.92
CA VAL A 80 -24.57 6.93 39.13
C VAL A 80 -24.58 7.79 40.39
N ARG A 81 -23.87 8.93 40.40
CA ARG A 81 -23.89 9.89 41.51
C ARG A 81 -25.31 10.42 41.76
N LEU A 82 -26.03 10.80 40.70
CA LEU A 82 -27.41 11.32 40.81
C LEU A 82 -28.38 10.27 41.38
N GLN A 83 -28.21 8.99 41.00
CA GLN A 83 -28.97 7.88 41.59
C GLN A 83 -28.65 7.69 43.07
N ALA A 84 -27.38 7.76 43.45
CA ALA A 84 -26.95 7.66 44.85
C ALA A 84 -27.52 8.81 45.71
N LEU A 85 -27.43 10.06 45.21
CA LEU A 85 -28.01 11.24 45.85
C LEU A 85 -29.53 11.10 46.01
N GLY A 86 -30.22 10.61 44.97
CA GLY A 86 -31.66 10.34 45.03
C GLY A 86 -32.05 9.31 46.10
N ALA A 87 -31.27 8.23 46.24
CA ALA A 87 -31.48 7.21 47.26
C ALA A 87 -31.21 7.74 48.67
N GLU A 88 -30.14 8.53 48.85
CA GLU A 88 -29.82 9.18 50.12
C GLU A 88 -30.93 10.16 50.54
N ARG A 89 -31.40 11.00 49.61
CA ARG A 89 -32.51 11.93 49.85
C ARG A 89 -33.75 11.21 50.37
N ALA A 90 -34.13 10.10 49.75
CA ALA A 90 -35.29 9.33 50.16
C ALA A 90 -35.14 8.78 51.59
N ARG A 91 -33.95 8.32 51.98
CA ARG A 91 -33.64 7.85 53.33
C ARG A 91 -33.68 8.99 54.36
N LEU A 92 -33.10 10.14 54.03
CA LEU A 92 -33.12 11.32 54.89
C LEU A 92 -34.54 11.83 55.09
N GLN A 93 -35.34 11.93 54.03
CA GLN A 93 -36.74 12.32 54.11
C GLN A 93 -37.56 11.37 54.98
N ALA A 94 -37.40 10.05 54.82
CA ALA A 94 -38.06 9.07 55.67
C ALA A 94 -37.67 9.22 57.16
N THR A 95 -36.39 9.49 57.42
CA THR A 95 -35.88 9.71 58.79
C THR A 95 -36.45 10.99 59.39
N VAL A 96 -36.48 12.09 58.62
CA VAL A 96 -37.07 13.37 59.03
C VAL A 96 -38.56 13.20 59.35
N GLU A 97 -39.32 12.50 58.51
CA GLU A 97 -40.75 12.25 58.78
C GLU A 97 -40.97 11.41 60.03
N LEU A 98 -40.15 10.37 60.26
CA LEU A 98 -40.22 9.59 61.49
C LEU A 98 -39.92 10.46 62.73
N GLN A 99 -38.87 11.29 62.68
CA GLN A 99 -38.49 12.19 63.77
C GLN A 99 -39.58 13.24 64.05
N LYS A 100 -40.22 13.79 63.01
CA LYS A 100 -41.36 14.70 63.14
C LYS A 100 -42.54 14.03 63.83
N GLN A 101 -42.87 12.79 63.46
CA GLN A 101 -43.96 12.03 64.09
C GLN A 101 -43.68 11.75 65.57
N GLN A 102 -42.44 11.37 65.91
CA GLN A 102 -42.01 11.17 67.30
C GLN A 102 -42.12 12.47 68.11
N LEU A 103 -41.61 13.58 67.57
CA LEU A 103 -41.68 14.88 68.22
C LEU A 103 -43.14 15.35 68.39
N ALA A 104 -43.98 15.18 67.37
CA ALA A 104 -45.40 15.52 67.45
C ALA A 104 -46.15 14.71 68.52
N LYS A 105 -45.82 13.42 68.67
CA LYS A 105 -46.36 12.57 69.74
C LYS A 105 -45.94 13.08 71.11
N LEU A 106 -44.65 13.34 71.32
CA LEU A 106 -44.11 13.85 72.59
C LEU A 106 -44.73 15.20 72.98
N LEU A 107 -44.84 16.13 72.03
CA LEU A 107 -45.46 17.44 72.26
C LEU A 107 -46.94 17.31 72.64
N ARG A 108 -47.67 16.39 72.01
CA ARG A 108 -49.07 16.11 72.34
C ARG A 108 -49.20 15.52 73.75
N GLU A 109 -48.35 14.55 74.11
CA GLU A 109 -48.34 13.96 75.45
C GLU A 109 -48.03 15.02 76.52
N GLN A 110 -47.06 15.91 76.28
CA GLN A 110 -46.74 17.02 77.17
C GLN A 110 -47.90 18.02 77.32
N TYR A 111 -48.59 18.32 76.22
CA TYR A 111 -49.76 19.21 76.22
C TYR A 111 -50.92 18.61 77.03
N VAL A 112 -51.24 17.32 76.80
CA VAL A 112 -52.33 16.61 77.51
C VAL A 112 -52.02 16.41 78.99
N ALA A 113 -50.76 16.12 79.34
CA ALA A 113 -50.32 16.00 80.72
C ALA A 113 -50.28 17.34 81.48
N GLY A 114 -50.53 18.47 80.80
CA GLY A 114 -50.71 19.77 81.45
C GLY A 114 -49.43 20.40 81.98
N ASN A 115 -48.28 20.13 81.33
CA ASN A 115 -46.96 20.66 81.67
C ASN A 115 -46.73 20.71 83.19
N GLU A 116 -46.57 19.54 83.83
CA GLU A 116 -46.16 19.49 85.24
C GLU A 116 -44.80 20.16 85.39
N ASP A 117 -44.84 21.46 85.72
CA ASP A 117 -43.63 22.25 85.86
C ASP A 117 -42.78 21.65 86.96
N ARG A 118 -41.48 21.55 86.72
CA ARG A 118 -40.48 21.13 87.73
C ARG A 118 -40.66 21.87 89.05
N ILE A 119 -41.14 23.11 88.96
CA ILE A 119 -41.47 23.99 90.09
C ILE A 119 -42.68 23.46 90.87
N LYS A 120 -43.72 22.95 90.20
CA LYS A 120 -44.89 22.34 90.84
C LYS A 120 -44.51 21.07 91.63
N LEU A 121 -43.57 20.27 91.13
CA LEU A 121 -43.04 19.09 91.84
C LEU A 121 -42.22 19.48 93.09
N LEU A 122 -41.41 20.55 92.99
CA LEU A 122 -40.66 21.08 94.12
C LEU A 122 -41.56 21.69 95.21
N LEU A 123 -42.74 22.15 94.84
CA LEU A 123 -43.73 22.76 95.73
C LEU A 123 -44.82 21.78 96.22
N SER A 124 -44.78 20.50 95.82
CA SER A 124 -45.85 19.53 96.16
C SER A 124 -45.82 19.06 97.61
N GLY A 125 -44.68 19.25 98.32
CA GLY A 125 -44.49 18.75 99.68
C GLY A 125 -44.22 17.24 99.77
N ASP A 126 -43.95 16.57 98.65
CA ASP A 126 -43.61 15.14 98.61
C ASP A 126 -42.22 14.80 99.19
N ASN A 127 -41.95 13.49 99.30
CA ASN A 127 -40.65 12.97 99.76
C ASN A 127 -39.47 13.54 98.92
N PRO A 128 -38.47 14.20 99.55
CA PRO A 128 -37.33 14.82 98.85
C PRO A 128 -36.54 13.85 97.95
N ASN A 129 -36.40 12.58 98.35
CA ASN A 129 -35.67 11.59 97.56
C ASN A 129 -36.43 11.19 96.28
N ARG A 130 -37.76 11.13 96.36
CA ARG A 130 -38.61 10.86 95.18
C ARG A 130 -38.55 12.05 94.23
N ILE A 131 -38.71 13.27 94.74
CA ILE A 131 -38.62 14.51 93.95
C ILE A 131 -37.26 14.60 93.23
N ASN A 132 -36.14 14.34 93.92
CA ASN A 132 -34.81 14.36 93.29
C ASN A 132 -34.69 13.35 92.14
N ARG A 133 -35.14 12.11 92.36
CA ARG A 133 -35.15 11.08 91.31
C ARG A 133 -35.99 11.50 90.11
N ASP A 134 -37.18 12.02 90.35
CA ASP A 134 -38.11 12.38 89.28
C ASP A 134 -37.59 13.61 88.50
N LEU A 135 -36.95 14.58 89.17
CA LEU A 135 -36.23 15.69 88.52
C LEU A 135 -35.05 15.22 87.65
N GLN A 136 -34.30 14.21 88.11
CA GLN A 136 -33.24 13.60 87.30
C GLN A 136 -33.80 12.90 86.07
N LEU A 137 -34.88 12.13 86.21
CA LEU A 137 -35.56 11.48 85.07
C LEU A 137 -36.06 12.52 84.05
N MET A 138 -36.68 13.60 84.51
CA MET A 138 -37.07 14.71 83.65
C MET A 138 -35.87 15.38 82.96
N ALA A 139 -34.70 15.43 83.60
CA ALA A 139 -33.49 15.95 82.98
C ALA A 139 -33.03 15.06 81.82
N TYR A 140 -32.98 13.74 82.02
CA TYR A 140 -32.66 12.80 80.95
C TYR A 140 -33.63 12.90 79.76
N VAL A 141 -34.94 13.01 80.02
CA VAL A 141 -35.94 13.19 78.96
C VAL A 141 -35.72 14.50 78.20
N SER A 142 -35.49 15.62 78.90
CA SER A 142 -35.23 16.91 78.24
C SER A 142 -33.96 16.91 77.39
N GLN A 143 -32.90 16.22 77.84
CA GLN A 143 -31.67 16.07 77.08
C GLN A 143 -31.88 15.18 75.85
N ALA A 144 -32.66 14.11 75.96
CA ALA A 144 -33.01 13.26 74.83
C ALA A 144 -33.85 14.02 73.78
N GLN A 145 -34.81 14.85 74.21
CA GLN A 145 -35.58 15.73 73.32
C GLN A 145 -34.71 16.76 72.61
N ALA A 146 -33.75 17.38 73.32
CA ALA A 146 -32.80 18.31 72.73
C ALA A 146 -31.93 17.65 71.66
N ARG A 147 -31.42 16.43 71.93
CA ARG A 147 -30.66 15.63 70.95
C ARG A 147 -31.51 15.26 69.73
N LEU A 148 -32.77 14.90 69.92
CA LEU A 148 -33.70 14.61 68.81
C LEU A 148 -33.89 15.84 67.93
N LEU A 149 -34.16 17.02 68.51
CA LEU A 149 -34.29 18.28 67.79
C LEU A 149 -33.02 18.67 67.03
N GLU A 150 -31.85 18.49 67.65
CA GLU A 150 -30.56 18.74 67.01
C GLU A 150 -30.34 17.80 65.81
N SER A 151 -30.61 16.51 65.97
CA SER A 151 -30.51 15.54 64.87
C SER A 151 -31.50 15.81 63.74
N LEU A 152 -32.73 16.25 64.06
CA LEU A 152 -33.73 16.65 63.06
C LEU A 152 -33.26 17.88 62.27
N ARG A 153 -32.72 18.89 62.95
CA ARG A 153 -32.15 20.08 62.28
C ARG A 153 -30.97 19.71 61.39
N ALA A 154 -30.10 18.81 61.83
CA ALA A 154 -28.98 18.30 61.03
C ALA A 154 -29.49 17.55 59.79
N ASN A 155 -30.47 16.66 59.94
CA ASN A 155 -31.06 15.92 58.83
C ASN A 155 -31.78 16.82 57.82
N LEU A 156 -32.46 17.87 58.27
CA LEU A 156 -33.08 18.86 57.38
C LEU A 156 -32.04 19.60 56.53
N ARG A 157 -30.93 20.06 57.15
CA ARG A 157 -29.80 20.66 56.41
C ARG A 157 -29.16 19.67 55.45
N ALA A 158 -29.05 18.41 55.83
CA ALA A 158 -28.53 17.36 54.95
C ALA A 158 -29.44 17.13 53.73
N VAL A 159 -30.77 17.22 53.89
CA VAL A 159 -31.72 17.18 52.76
C VAL A 159 -31.52 18.36 51.82
N GLU A 160 -31.36 19.58 52.35
CA GLU A 160 -31.11 20.79 51.54
C GLU A 160 -29.77 20.70 50.79
N ALA A 161 -28.70 20.24 51.45
CA ALA A 161 -27.40 20.03 50.82
C ALA A 161 -27.46 18.98 49.71
N ASN A 162 -28.09 17.83 49.98
CA ASN A 162 -28.26 16.77 48.98
C ASN A 162 -29.11 17.25 47.77
N GLN A 163 -30.12 18.11 48.00
CA GLN A 163 -30.87 18.74 46.91
C GLN A 163 -30.00 19.67 46.05
N ALA A 164 -29.12 20.47 46.67
CA ALA A 164 -28.18 21.32 45.95
C ALA A 164 -27.18 20.48 45.15
N ASP A 165 -26.61 19.43 45.74
CA ASP A 165 -25.70 18.50 45.05
C ASP A 165 -26.38 17.80 43.86
N ALA A 166 -27.66 17.42 44.03
CA ALA A 166 -28.44 16.81 42.95
C ALA A 166 -28.76 17.79 41.83
N GLN A 167 -28.88 19.10 42.13
CA GLN A 167 -29.05 20.12 41.10
C GLN A 167 -27.73 20.37 40.37
N ASN A 168 -26.62 20.52 41.08
CA ASN A 168 -25.30 20.66 40.48
C ASN A 168 -24.98 19.50 39.54
N ALA A 169 -25.26 18.25 39.95
CA ALA A 169 -25.07 17.08 39.11
C ALA A 169 -25.97 17.06 37.84
N ARG A 170 -27.14 17.73 37.87
CA ARG A 170 -27.99 17.89 36.68
C ARG A 170 -27.45 18.95 35.74
N ASP A 171 -26.95 20.05 36.30
CA ASP A 171 -26.34 21.13 35.53
C ASP A 171 -25.05 20.62 34.85
N GLU A 172 -24.23 19.81 35.55
CA GLU A 172 -23.09 19.07 34.98
C GLU A 172 -23.51 18.18 33.80
N LEU A 173 -24.63 17.47 33.89
CA LEU A 173 -25.13 16.64 32.78
C LEU A 173 -25.56 17.47 31.56
N GLU A 174 -26.09 18.67 31.77
CA GLU A 174 -26.45 19.58 30.68
C GLU A 174 -25.19 20.13 30.00
N GLU A 175 -24.16 20.49 30.76
CA GLU A 175 -22.85 20.90 30.23
C GLU A 175 -22.21 19.78 29.40
N ILE A 176 -22.14 18.56 29.94
CA ILE A 176 -21.64 17.39 29.22
C ILE A 176 -22.41 17.15 27.91
N ALA A 177 -23.74 17.29 27.92
CA ALA A 177 -24.56 17.11 26.72
C ALA A 177 -24.27 18.17 25.64
N GLN A 178 -24.04 19.43 26.05
CA GLN A 178 -23.66 20.51 25.14
C GLN A 178 -22.27 20.27 24.54
N GLU A 179 -21.29 19.88 25.35
CA GLU A 179 -19.95 19.53 24.87
C GLU A 179 -19.98 18.33 23.92
N GLU A 180 -20.76 17.28 24.24
CA GLU A 180 -20.91 16.11 23.38
C GLU A 180 -21.48 16.50 22.00
N GLN A 181 -22.47 17.40 21.96
CA GLN A 181 -23.03 17.90 20.72
C GLN A 181 -21.98 18.69 19.88
N GLN A 182 -21.17 19.53 20.53
CA GLN A 182 -20.11 20.28 19.87
C GLN A 182 -19.03 19.35 19.29
N GLN A 183 -18.58 18.37 20.06
CA GLN A 183 -17.59 17.38 19.61
C GLN A 183 -18.13 16.52 18.46
N LYS A 184 -19.41 16.11 18.51
CA LYS A 184 -20.07 15.40 17.40
C LYS A 184 -20.15 16.25 16.13
N ALA A 185 -20.48 17.53 16.25
CA ALA A 185 -20.55 18.45 15.12
C ALA A 185 -19.18 18.63 14.46
N LEU A 186 -18.12 18.81 15.25
CA LEU A 186 -16.74 18.87 14.78
C LEU A 186 -16.33 17.55 14.09
N LEU A 187 -16.63 16.41 14.71
CA LEU A 187 -16.31 15.09 14.16
C LEU A 187 -16.97 14.87 12.79
N VAL A 188 -18.25 15.21 12.63
CA VAL A 188 -18.96 15.08 11.35
C VAL A 188 -18.32 15.96 10.28
N LYS A 189 -17.96 17.20 10.63
CA LYS A 189 -17.29 18.15 9.72
C LYS A 189 -15.94 17.62 9.25
N GLU A 190 -15.08 17.16 10.16
CA GLU A 190 -13.76 16.65 9.81
C GLU A 190 -13.83 15.31 9.05
N LYS A 191 -14.75 14.41 9.43
CA LYS A 191 -15.01 13.18 8.66
C LYS A 191 -15.47 13.47 7.24
N ALA A 192 -16.32 14.47 7.03
CA ALA A 192 -16.76 14.88 5.70
C ALA A 192 -15.61 15.45 4.87
N LYS A 193 -14.76 16.31 5.45
CA LYS A 193 -13.55 16.86 4.80
C LYS A 193 -12.63 15.73 4.34
N ARG A 194 -12.34 14.79 5.24
CA ARG A 194 -11.52 13.60 4.94
C ARG A 194 -12.12 12.74 3.85
N ALA A 195 -13.41 12.42 3.93
CA ALA A 195 -14.10 11.59 2.96
C ALA A 195 -14.07 12.21 1.55
N ALA A 196 -14.25 13.52 1.43
CA ALA A 196 -14.21 14.21 0.14
C ALA A 196 -12.84 14.10 -0.55
N VAL A 197 -11.75 14.28 0.20
CA VAL A 197 -10.37 14.17 -0.32
C VAL A 197 -10.07 12.73 -0.76
N LEU A 198 -10.39 11.75 0.08
CA LEU A 198 -10.12 10.33 -0.22
C LEU A 198 -11.00 9.80 -1.37
N ALA A 199 -12.26 10.23 -1.45
CA ALA A 199 -13.16 9.83 -2.55
C ALA A 199 -12.65 10.36 -3.90
N GLY A 200 -12.20 11.62 -3.96
CA GLY A 200 -11.65 12.19 -5.20
C GLY A 200 -10.39 11.47 -5.69
N LEU A 201 -9.46 11.16 -4.78
CA LEU A 201 -8.22 10.45 -5.11
C LEU A 201 -8.46 8.99 -5.50
N SER A 202 -9.31 8.28 -4.77
CA SER A 202 -9.64 6.88 -5.07
C SER A 202 -10.35 6.73 -6.41
N GLN A 203 -11.31 7.62 -6.75
CA GLN A 203 -11.97 7.61 -8.05
C GLN A 203 -10.99 7.81 -9.20
N ARG A 204 -10.03 8.75 -9.05
CA ARG A 204 -8.98 8.98 -10.05
C ARG A 204 -8.09 7.76 -10.23
N LEU A 205 -7.63 7.14 -9.13
CA LEU A 205 -6.80 5.93 -9.16
C LEU A 205 -7.52 4.74 -9.80
N VAL A 206 -8.79 4.52 -9.46
CA VAL A 206 -9.59 3.43 -10.04
C VAL A 206 -9.78 3.64 -11.55
N ALA A 207 -10.06 4.86 -11.99
CA ALA A 207 -10.17 5.19 -13.41
C ALA A 207 -8.85 4.96 -14.15
N GLN A 208 -7.73 5.46 -13.63
CA GLN A 208 -6.39 5.29 -14.21
C GLN A 208 -5.97 3.81 -14.26
N ARG A 209 -6.19 3.05 -13.18
CA ARG A 209 -5.87 1.60 -13.14
C ARG A 209 -6.72 0.80 -14.14
N LYS A 210 -8.00 1.15 -14.31
CA LYS A 210 -8.88 0.52 -15.30
C LYS A 210 -8.41 0.81 -16.72
N GLU A 211 -8.01 2.04 -17.01
CA GLU A 211 -7.46 2.41 -18.31
C GLU A 211 -6.13 1.70 -18.58
N ALA A 212 -5.22 1.66 -17.61
CA ALA A 212 -3.96 0.94 -17.71
C ALA A 212 -4.18 -0.55 -17.97
N GLY A 213 -5.17 -1.16 -17.32
CA GLY A 213 -5.57 -2.55 -17.56
C GLY A 213 -6.05 -2.79 -18.99
N LYS A 214 -6.85 -1.88 -19.56
CA LYS A 214 -7.30 -1.96 -20.97
C LYS A 214 -6.12 -1.84 -21.94
N LEU A 215 -5.27 -0.84 -21.75
CA LEU A 215 -4.09 -0.62 -22.59
C LEU A 215 -3.10 -1.79 -22.52
N ALA A 216 -2.89 -2.37 -21.34
CA ALA A 216 -2.04 -3.54 -21.18
C ALA A 216 -2.61 -4.76 -21.92
N GLN A 217 -3.94 -4.96 -21.88
CA GLN A 217 -4.60 -6.01 -22.67
C GLN A 217 -4.47 -5.75 -24.18
N ASP A 218 -4.61 -4.50 -24.63
CA ASP A 218 -4.41 -4.11 -26.03
C ASP A 218 -2.97 -4.35 -26.48
N GLU A 219 -1.99 -3.98 -25.66
CA GLU A 219 -0.56 -4.24 -25.92
C GLU A 219 -0.30 -5.75 -26.10
N GLN A 220 -0.86 -6.59 -25.22
CA GLN A 220 -0.75 -8.04 -25.32
C GLN A 220 -1.41 -8.59 -26.60
N ARG A 221 -2.59 -8.10 -26.98
CA ARG A 221 -3.27 -8.48 -28.23
C ARG A 221 -2.43 -8.10 -29.45
N MET A 222 -1.89 -6.89 -29.48
CA MET A 222 -1.05 -6.40 -30.58
C MET A 222 0.28 -7.13 -30.66
N ALA A 223 0.91 -7.45 -29.52
CA ALA A 223 2.09 -8.30 -29.48
C ALA A 223 1.81 -9.68 -30.11
N GLY A 224 0.69 -10.31 -29.76
CA GLY A 224 0.27 -11.57 -30.37
C GLY A 224 -0.01 -11.47 -31.88
N LEU A 225 -0.55 -10.34 -32.36
CA LEU A 225 -0.76 -10.10 -33.79
C LEU A 225 0.57 -9.94 -34.55
N VAL A 226 1.50 -9.15 -33.99
CA VAL A 226 2.84 -8.96 -34.56
C VAL A 226 3.58 -10.29 -34.65
N ASP A 227 3.51 -11.13 -33.61
CA ASP A 227 4.11 -12.47 -33.60
C ASP A 227 3.50 -13.38 -34.68
N LYS A 228 2.17 -13.37 -34.84
CA LYS A 228 1.47 -14.13 -35.89
C LYS A 228 1.85 -13.65 -37.30
N LEU A 229 1.84 -12.34 -37.53
CA LEU A 229 2.26 -11.75 -38.81
C LEU A 229 3.73 -12.04 -39.09
N GLY A 230 4.58 -12.01 -38.07
CA GLY A 230 5.99 -12.40 -38.16
C GLY A 230 6.15 -13.83 -38.64
N LYS A 231 5.45 -14.79 -38.01
CA LYS A 231 5.45 -16.20 -38.44
C LYS A 231 4.96 -16.38 -39.87
N LEU A 232 3.85 -15.73 -40.25
CA LEU A 232 3.31 -15.81 -41.61
C LEU A 232 4.23 -15.20 -42.68
N ILE A 233 4.94 -14.12 -42.34
CA ILE A 233 5.94 -13.50 -43.23
C ILE A 233 7.15 -14.44 -43.37
N GLU A 234 7.63 -15.05 -42.28
CA GLU A 234 8.69 -16.05 -42.35
C GLU A 234 8.28 -17.27 -43.17
N GLU A 235 7.06 -17.78 -43.00
CA GLU A 235 6.52 -18.88 -43.81
C GLU A 235 6.43 -18.51 -45.29
N GLN A 236 5.94 -17.31 -45.63
CA GLN A 236 5.92 -16.83 -47.02
C GLN A 236 7.31 -16.58 -47.58
N ALA A 237 8.25 -16.06 -46.80
CA ALA A 237 9.63 -15.85 -47.22
C ALA A 237 10.34 -17.20 -47.43
N ARG A 238 10.12 -18.19 -46.56
CA ARG A 238 10.63 -19.56 -46.73
C ARG A 238 10.02 -20.22 -47.97
N ALA A 239 8.71 -20.07 -48.20
CA ALA A 239 8.05 -20.61 -49.39
C ALA A 239 8.53 -19.93 -50.68
N ALA A 240 8.69 -18.61 -50.68
CA ALA A 240 9.22 -17.86 -51.83
C ALA A 240 10.70 -18.17 -52.09
N ALA A 241 11.52 -18.35 -51.04
CA ALA A 241 12.90 -18.78 -51.16
C ALA A 241 13.00 -20.22 -51.67
N ALA A 242 12.11 -21.12 -51.21
CA ALA A 242 12.02 -22.49 -51.72
C ALA A 242 11.60 -22.51 -53.20
N GLU A 243 10.65 -21.67 -53.61
CA GLU A 243 10.22 -21.58 -55.01
C GLU A 243 11.28 -20.92 -55.90
N LYS A 244 11.98 -19.88 -55.41
CA LYS A 244 13.13 -19.30 -56.10
C LYS A 244 14.26 -20.32 -56.25
N ALA A 245 14.58 -21.08 -55.19
CA ALA A 245 15.57 -22.15 -55.24
C ALA A 245 15.13 -23.29 -56.18
N ARG A 246 13.83 -23.59 -56.28
CA ARG A 246 13.28 -24.55 -57.24
C ARG A 246 13.41 -24.03 -58.67
N LEU A 247 13.08 -22.77 -58.94
CA LEU A 247 13.26 -22.13 -60.24
C LEU A 247 14.73 -22.09 -60.66
N GLU A 248 15.64 -21.76 -59.74
CA GLU A 248 17.09 -21.82 -59.95
C GLU A 248 17.56 -23.25 -60.21
N ARG A 249 17.05 -24.26 -59.49
CA ARG A 249 17.33 -25.68 -59.76
C ARG A 249 16.83 -26.12 -61.14
N VAL A 250 15.63 -25.69 -61.54
CA VAL A 250 15.07 -25.99 -62.88
C VAL A 250 15.88 -25.28 -63.97
N ALA A 251 16.30 -24.04 -63.74
CA ALA A 251 17.17 -23.30 -64.66
C ALA A 251 18.56 -23.94 -64.77
N ALA A 252 19.16 -24.34 -63.65
CA ALA A 252 20.42 -25.06 -63.60
C ALA A 252 20.32 -26.44 -64.29
N ALA A 253 19.22 -27.18 -64.08
CA ALA A 253 18.97 -28.45 -64.77
C ALA A 253 18.80 -28.28 -66.29
N LYS A 254 18.09 -27.23 -66.74
CA LYS A 254 17.99 -26.88 -68.17
C LYS A 254 19.35 -26.49 -68.76
N ALA A 255 20.14 -25.70 -68.03
CA ALA A 255 21.48 -25.30 -68.47
C ALA A 255 22.46 -26.49 -68.53
N ALA A 256 22.40 -27.41 -67.57
CA ALA A 256 23.17 -28.64 -67.58
C ALA A 256 22.78 -29.56 -68.76
N LYS A 257 21.48 -29.70 -69.05
CA LYS A 257 20.98 -30.44 -70.21
C LYS A 257 21.44 -29.81 -71.53
N ALA A 258 21.37 -28.48 -71.66
CA ALA A 258 21.87 -27.77 -72.83
C ALA A 258 23.39 -27.92 -73.04
N LYS A 259 24.18 -27.95 -71.96
CA LYS A 259 25.61 -28.28 -72.04
C LYS A 259 25.86 -29.71 -72.50
N ALA A 260 25.13 -30.68 -71.95
CA ALA A 260 25.24 -32.08 -72.36
C ALA A 260 24.86 -32.30 -73.84
N ASP A 261 23.79 -31.64 -74.31
CA ASP A 261 23.37 -31.69 -75.72
C ASP A 261 24.40 -31.02 -76.66
N ALA A 262 25.07 -29.95 -76.21
CA ALA A 262 26.14 -29.29 -76.96
C ALA A 262 27.41 -30.16 -77.06
N GLU A 263 27.80 -30.83 -75.96
CA GLU A 263 28.92 -31.78 -75.93
C GLU A 263 28.63 -33.01 -76.81
N ALA A 264 27.39 -33.53 -76.80
CA ALA A 264 26.98 -34.61 -77.69
C ALA A 264 27.05 -34.22 -79.18
N ARG A 265 26.64 -32.99 -79.52
CA ARG A 265 26.75 -32.46 -80.89
C ARG A 265 28.21 -32.25 -81.31
N ALA A 266 29.07 -31.78 -80.41
CA ALA A 266 30.50 -31.64 -80.66
C ALA A 266 31.15 -33.01 -80.91
N LEU A 267 30.80 -34.03 -80.13
CA LEU A 267 31.30 -35.40 -80.30
C LEU A 267 30.79 -36.02 -81.61
N ALA A 268 29.54 -35.76 -82.01
CA ALA A 268 28.99 -36.21 -83.29
C ALA A 268 29.69 -35.53 -84.48
N GLN A 269 29.99 -34.23 -84.40
CA GLN A 269 30.74 -33.51 -85.42
C GLN A 269 32.20 -33.99 -85.52
N ALA A 270 32.83 -34.34 -84.40
CA ALA A 270 34.17 -34.94 -84.40
C ALA A 270 34.18 -36.30 -85.12
N ARG A 271 33.22 -37.17 -84.83
CA ARG A 271 33.05 -38.48 -85.52
C ARG A 271 32.75 -38.32 -87.01
N ALA A 272 31.96 -37.32 -87.40
CA ALA A 272 31.67 -37.03 -88.82
C ALA A 272 32.91 -36.54 -89.59
N ARG A 273 33.77 -35.73 -88.95
CA ARG A 273 35.06 -35.30 -89.53
C ARG A 273 36.02 -36.47 -89.70
N GLU A 274 36.03 -37.40 -88.76
CA GLU A 274 36.84 -38.62 -88.84
C GLU A 274 36.35 -39.54 -89.97
N GLN A 275 35.04 -39.75 -90.10
CA GLN A 275 34.45 -40.52 -91.21
C GLN A 275 34.66 -39.86 -92.58
N ALA A 276 34.64 -38.53 -92.66
CA ALA A 276 34.96 -37.79 -93.88
C ALA A 276 36.44 -37.94 -94.28
N ARG A 277 37.36 -37.98 -93.31
CA ARG A 277 38.78 -38.24 -93.55
C ARG A 277 39.00 -39.63 -94.16
N VAL A 278 38.36 -40.66 -93.61
CA VAL A 278 38.45 -42.04 -94.11
C VAL A 278 37.87 -42.17 -95.53
N ARG A 279 36.75 -41.49 -95.84
CA ARG A 279 36.18 -41.46 -97.20
C ARG A 279 37.07 -40.73 -98.21
N ALA A 280 37.72 -39.64 -97.80
CA ALA A 280 38.65 -38.91 -98.66
C ALA A 280 39.89 -39.75 -98.99
N GLU A 281 40.39 -40.54 -98.03
CA GLU A 281 41.51 -41.46 -98.23
C GLU A 281 41.17 -42.62 -99.20
N ALA A 282 39.93 -43.10 -99.18
CA ALA A 282 39.43 -44.12 -100.12
C ALA A 282 39.31 -43.58 -101.56
N LEU A 283 38.87 -42.33 -101.73
CA LEU A 283 38.79 -41.64 -103.03
C LEU A 283 40.17 -41.30 -103.61
N ALA A 284 41.17 -41.03 -102.76
CA ALA A 284 42.55 -40.83 -103.18
C ALA A 284 43.20 -42.12 -103.73
N LYS A 285 42.92 -43.27 -103.11
CA LYS A 285 43.39 -44.58 -103.62
C LYS A 285 42.74 -44.97 -104.96
N ALA A 286 41.50 -44.56 -105.22
CA ALA A 286 40.83 -44.82 -106.50
C ALA A 286 41.38 -43.97 -107.66
N ARG A 287 41.85 -42.74 -107.39
CA ARG A 287 42.51 -41.87 -108.39
C ARG A 287 43.96 -42.27 -108.68
N ALA A 288 44.64 -42.91 -107.73
CA ALA A 288 46.01 -43.41 -107.91
C ALA A 288 46.10 -44.62 -108.88
N ALA A 289 45.05 -45.45 -108.99
CA ALA A 289 45.03 -46.60 -109.91
C ALA A 289 44.83 -46.22 -111.40
N GLN A 290 44.34 -45.02 -111.70
CA GLN A 290 44.15 -44.52 -113.08
C GLN A 290 45.34 -43.68 -113.60
N ALA A 291 46.26 -43.27 -112.74
CA ALA A 291 47.41 -42.44 -113.11
C ALA A 291 48.72 -43.23 -113.31
N GLU A 292 48.70 -44.56 -113.14
CA GLU A 292 49.89 -45.43 -113.16
C GLU A 292 50.15 -46.14 -114.51
N ARG A 293 49.42 -45.77 -115.58
CA ARG A 293 49.61 -46.31 -116.94
C ARG A 293 50.32 -45.38 -117.93
N GLU A 294 50.60 -44.13 -117.56
CA GLU A 294 51.28 -43.21 -118.47
C GLU A 294 52.54 -42.61 -117.85
N ARG A 295 53.66 -43.12 -118.36
CA ARG A 295 55.00 -42.49 -118.42
C ARG A 295 55.91 -42.63 -117.19
N ILE A 296 56.49 -43.82 -117.16
CA ILE A 296 57.95 -43.99 -117.20
C ILE A 296 58.57 -42.99 -118.20
N ALA A 297 59.17 -41.90 -117.70
CA ALA A 297 60.16 -41.08 -118.39
C ALA A 297 60.90 -40.14 -117.39
N LYS A 298 62.07 -40.60 -116.89
CA LYS A 298 63.23 -39.86 -116.29
C LYS A 298 62.98 -38.92 -115.07
N ALA A 299 63.43 -39.22 -113.83
CA ALA A 299 64.82 -39.25 -113.28
C ALA A 299 65.56 -37.90 -113.44
N GLU A 300 66.15 -37.19 -112.46
CA GLU A 300 66.56 -37.39 -111.04
C GLU A 300 66.99 -35.99 -110.45
N GLY A 301 67.03 -35.81 -109.12
CA GLY A 301 67.85 -34.76 -108.45
C GLY A 301 67.26 -34.04 -107.20
N LYS A 302 67.72 -34.41 -105.99
CA LYS A 302 67.52 -33.81 -104.62
C LYS A 302 68.50 -32.62 -104.34
N PRO A 303 68.60 -31.90 -103.16
CA PRO A 303 68.15 -32.15 -101.74
C PRO A 303 67.49 -30.94 -100.96
N LYS A 304 66.68 -31.06 -99.88
CA LYS A 304 66.86 -31.08 -98.37
C LYS A 304 67.69 -29.91 -97.73
N PRO A 305 67.56 -29.46 -96.42
CA PRO A 305 66.75 -29.89 -95.22
C PRO A 305 66.14 -28.77 -94.27
N ALA A 306 65.07 -29.01 -93.47
CA ALA A 306 64.90 -29.23 -91.97
C ALA A 306 65.25 -28.05 -91.00
N PRO A 307 64.86 -27.96 -89.68
CA PRO A 307 63.86 -28.66 -88.77
C PRO A 307 63.03 -27.69 -87.80
N LEU A 308 61.84 -28.03 -87.23
CA LEU A 308 61.41 -28.47 -85.84
C LEU A 308 61.96 -27.66 -84.62
N PRO A 309 61.47 -27.73 -83.32
CA PRO A 309 60.39 -28.52 -82.63
C PRO A 309 59.58 -27.75 -81.49
N LEU A 310 58.36 -28.17 -81.03
CA LEU A 310 57.89 -28.95 -79.81
C LEU A 310 57.33 -28.16 -78.56
N PRO A 311 56.51 -28.81 -77.67
CA PRO A 311 55.46 -28.30 -76.72
C PRO A 311 55.93 -28.38 -75.22
N PRO A 312 55.15 -28.68 -74.11
CA PRO A 312 53.70 -28.89 -73.81
C PRO A 312 53.15 -28.36 -72.42
N ALA A 313 51.88 -28.74 -72.12
CA ALA A 313 51.29 -29.20 -70.83
C ALA A 313 50.75 -28.26 -69.70
N ALA A 314 49.42 -28.35 -69.51
CA ALA A 314 48.62 -28.65 -68.29
C ALA A 314 48.46 -27.71 -67.06
N VAL A 315 47.27 -27.87 -66.44
CA VAL A 315 46.84 -27.68 -65.02
C VAL A 315 45.93 -26.47 -64.68
N THR A 316 44.80 -26.77 -64.01
CA THR A 316 43.68 -25.95 -63.45
C THR A 316 43.94 -25.54 -61.97
N PRO A 317 42.96 -25.08 -61.16
CA PRO A 317 42.23 -23.79 -61.01
C PRO A 317 42.49 -23.17 -59.56
N PRO A 318 41.59 -22.43 -58.84
CA PRO A 318 40.79 -21.20 -59.06
C PRO A 318 40.98 -20.06 -57.97
N ALA A 319 40.22 -18.95 -58.14
CA ALA A 319 39.67 -17.98 -57.13
C ALA A 319 40.51 -16.80 -56.53
N PRO A 320 39.94 -15.57 -56.46
CA PRO A 320 40.28 -14.47 -55.53
C PRO A 320 39.01 -13.94 -54.77
N PRO A 321 38.94 -12.78 -54.06
CA PRO A 321 39.92 -11.82 -53.45
C PRO A 321 39.65 -11.52 -51.92
N GLN A 322 40.60 -11.05 -51.08
CA GLN A 322 40.95 -9.66 -50.65
C GLN A 322 39.82 -8.82 -49.97
N THR A 323 39.91 -8.54 -48.64
CA THR A 323 40.29 -7.25 -47.93
C THR A 323 39.32 -6.07 -48.14
N ALA A 324 39.08 -5.10 -47.25
CA ALA A 324 39.34 -4.77 -45.85
C ALA A 324 38.71 -3.36 -45.63
N GLN A 325 38.49 -2.95 -44.35
CA GLN A 325 38.50 -1.53 -43.86
C GLN A 325 37.33 -0.61 -44.32
N THR A 326 36.84 0.45 -43.66
CA THR A 326 37.10 1.20 -42.39
C THR A 326 36.12 2.41 -42.32
N VAL A 327 35.65 2.80 -41.10
CA VAL A 327 35.58 4.21 -40.56
C VAL A 327 34.47 5.15 -41.16
N PRO A 328 34.06 6.35 -40.64
CA PRO A 328 33.95 7.05 -39.32
C PRO A 328 32.51 7.64 -39.02
N PRO A 329 32.23 8.89 -38.48
CA PRO A 329 31.73 9.14 -37.12
C PRO A 329 30.49 10.11 -37.02
N ALA A 330 30.26 10.65 -35.81
CA ALA A 330 29.26 11.64 -35.31
C ALA A 330 29.35 13.07 -35.97
N PRO A 331 28.60 14.17 -35.60
CA PRO A 331 28.08 14.56 -34.26
C PRO A 331 26.79 15.47 -34.15
N ALA A 332 26.49 15.90 -32.90
CA ALA A 332 26.09 17.26 -32.44
C ALA A 332 24.64 17.61 -31.97
N GLY A 333 24.57 18.38 -30.86
CA GLY A 333 23.50 19.33 -30.42
C GLY A 333 22.77 18.96 -29.10
N GLU A 334 23.15 19.48 -27.90
CA GLU A 334 22.68 20.71 -27.18
C GLU A 334 21.17 20.72 -26.86
N GLY A 335 20.61 21.14 -25.69
CA GLY A 335 21.04 21.77 -24.44
C GLY A 335 19.77 22.26 -23.70
N GLY A 336 19.79 22.49 -22.37
CA GLY A 336 18.70 23.19 -21.67
C GLY A 336 18.50 22.85 -20.18
N LYS A 337 19.04 23.68 -19.28
CA LYS A 337 18.84 23.72 -17.82
C LYS A 337 17.59 24.55 -17.45
N LEU A 338 16.97 24.25 -16.31
CA LEU A 338 15.97 25.09 -15.63
C LEU A 338 16.36 25.28 -14.16
N GLU A 339 16.27 26.52 -13.69
CA GLU A 339 16.38 26.94 -12.29
C GLU A 339 15.02 27.46 -11.78
N PRO A 340 14.82 27.60 -10.45
CA PRO A 340 13.52 27.43 -9.78
C PRO A 340 12.78 28.74 -9.45
N ILE A 341 11.50 28.58 -9.10
CA ILE A 341 10.54 29.66 -8.77
C ILE A 341 10.47 29.83 -7.25
N GLU A 342 10.78 31.04 -6.77
CA GLU A 342 10.49 31.54 -5.42
C GLU A 342 8.97 31.79 -5.26
N VAL A 343 8.44 31.48 -4.07
CA VAL A 343 7.13 31.96 -3.64
C VAL A 343 7.25 32.62 -2.27
N ASP A 344 6.74 33.84 -2.27
CA ASP A 344 6.66 34.85 -1.22
C ASP A 344 5.78 34.40 -0.04
N GLU A 345 6.33 34.50 1.16
CA GLU A 345 5.62 34.31 2.42
C GLU A 345 5.14 35.66 2.94
N THR A 346 3.84 35.84 3.18
CA THR A 346 3.37 36.67 4.32
C THR A 346 1.87 36.52 4.62
N LYS A 347 1.60 36.49 5.94
CA LYS A 347 0.34 36.71 6.68
C LYS A 347 -0.68 35.58 6.76
N VAL A 348 -0.50 34.73 7.79
CA VAL A 348 -1.60 34.09 8.50
C VAL A 348 -1.61 34.61 9.94
N ALA A 349 -2.76 35.14 10.36
CA ALA A 349 -2.99 35.70 11.67
C ALA A 349 -3.34 34.60 12.70
N ALA A 350 -2.55 34.58 13.77
CA ALA A 350 -2.80 34.10 15.13
C ALA A 350 -4.02 33.17 15.39
N VAL A 351 -3.74 31.86 15.47
CA VAL A 351 -4.48 30.93 16.32
C VAL A 351 -3.71 30.79 17.63
N LYS A 352 -4.45 30.81 18.75
CA LYS A 352 -3.96 30.77 20.12
C LYS A 352 -3.35 29.38 20.40
N GLU A 353 -2.02 29.28 20.39
CA GLU A 353 -1.31 28.05 20.74
C GLU A 353 -1.47 27.73 22.24
N GLU A 354 -2.00 26.54 22.54
CA GLU A 354 -1.78 25.87 23.82
C GLU A 354 -0.28 25.53 23.98
N PRO A 355 0.29 25.63 25.20
CA PRO A 355 1.73 25.58 25.37
C PRO A 355 2.30 24.21 24.98
N PRO A 356 3.45 24.15 24.27
CA PRO A 356 4.08 22.89 23.91
C PRO A 356 4.51 22.14 25.17
N ALA A 357 4.13 20.87 25.24
CA ALA A 357 4.58 19.95 26.27
C ALA A 357 6.10 20.04 26.44
N ARG A 358 6.54 20.38 27.66
CA ARG A 358 7.96 20.58 28.00
C ARG A 358 8.75 19.30 27.69
N LYS A 359 9.78 19.42 26.85
CA LYS A 359 10.70 18.35 26.43
C LYS A 359 11.67 17.87 27.54
N ALA A 360 11.29 17.83 28.82
CA ALA A 360 12.27 17.62 29.90
C ALA A 360 11.99 16.49 30.92
N ASP A 361 10.80 15.87 30.96
CA ASP A 361 10.49 14.89 32.02
C ASP A 361 10.18 13.47 31.50
N ILE A 362 10.94 12.98 30.52
CA ILE A 362 10.99 11.52 30.21
C ILE A 362 12.12 10.90 31.05
N ALA A 363 12.05 11.05 32.37
CA ALA A 363 12.92 10.29 33.27
C ALA A 363 12.41 8.84 33.31
N LEU A 364 13.17 7.94 32.67
CA LEU A 364 12.95 6.50 32.58
C LEU A 364 12.81 5.85 33.98
N ALA A 365 11.58 5.69 34.47
CA ALA A 365 11.25 4.64 35.43
C ALA A 365 10.49 3.54 34.66
N PRO A 366 11.03 2.31 34.57
CA PRO A 366 10.46 1.29 33.70
C PRO A 366 9.12 0.79 34.28
N ALA A 367 8.10 0.70 33.42
CA ALA A 367 6.78 0.21 33.79
C ALA A 367 6.75 -1.30 34.13
N MET A 368 7.82 -2.04 33.79
CA MET A 368 8.07 -3.41 34.22
C MET A 368 9.55 -3.66 34.51
N PRO A 369 9.92 -4.59 35.41
CA PRO A 369 11.31 -5.00 35.61
C PRO A 369 11.95 -5.51 34.31
N ASP A 370 13.25 -5.27 34.13
CA ASP A 370 13.99 -5.74 32.96
C ASP A 370 13.85 -7.27 32.79
N GLY A 371 13.47 -7.70 31.58
CA GLY A 371 13.25 -9.11 31.24
C GLY A 371 11.82 -9.64 31.41
N ALA A 372 10.93 -8.92 32.12
CA ALA A 372 9.54 -9.35 32.32
C ALA A 372 8.76 -9.49 31.00
N PHE A 373 8.97 -8.58 30.05
CA PHE A 373 8.36 -8.67 28.72
C PHE A 373 8.87 -9.90 27.95
N ALA A 374 10.17 -10.21 28.02
CA ALA A 374 10.77 -11.34 27.31
C ALA A 374 10.17 -12.70 27.72
N ALA A 375 9.74 -12.83 28.97
CA ALA A 375 9.05 -14.03 29.47
C ALA A 375 7.67 -14.26 28.83
N LEU A 376 7.05 -13.23 28.25
CA LEU A 376 5.73 -13.30 27.61
C LEU A 376 5.79 -13.79 26.15
N LYS A 377 6.96 -14.21 25.67
CA LYS A 377 7.12 -14.73 24.33
C LYS A 377 6.18 -15.92 24.08
N GLY A 378 5.35 -15.79 23.06
CA GLY A 378 4.35 -16.77 22.65
C GLY A 378 3.11 -16.79 23.54
N GLN A 379 2.94 -15.81 24.43
CA GLN A 379 1.82 -15.72 25.38
C GLN A 379 0.98 -14.44 25.21
N LEU A 380 1.40 -13.50 24.36
CA LEU A 380 0.69 -12.24 24.18
C LEU A 380 -0.66 -12.48 23.50
N ARG A 381 -1.67 -11.69 23.90
CA ARG A 381 -2.99 -11.68 23.27
C ARG A 381 -2.96 -10.82 22.01
N ALA A 382 -3.84 -11.14 21.06
CA ALA A 382 -4.05 -10.30 19.88
C ALA A 382 -4.44 -8.87 20.32
N PRO A 383 -3.81 -7.82 19.76
CA PRO A 383 -4.09 -6.44 20.14
C PRO A 383 -5.46 -5.94 19.66
N VAL A 384 -6.05 -6.58 18.65
CA VAL A 384 -7.40 -6.25 18.16
C VAL A 384 -8.07 -7.52 17.64
N ALA A 385 -9.39 -7.61 17.79
CA ALA A 385 -10.18 -8.68 17.19
C ALA A 385 -10.25 -8.47 15.67
N GLY A 386 -9.67 -9.39 14.89
CA GLY A 386 -9.58 -9.22 13.44
C GLY A 386 -8.90 -10.38 12.71
N LYS A 387 -8.66 -10.19 11.41
CA LYS A 387 -7.97 -11.17 10.55
C LYS A 387 -6.64 -10.61 10.08
N VAL A 388 -5.57 -11.37 10.24
CA VAL A 388 -4.25 -10.99 9.71
C VAL A 388 -4.28 -10.96 8.19
N ALA A 389 -4.10 -9.78 7.61
CA ALA A 389 -4.12 -9.53 6.16
C ALA A 389 -2.71 -9.41 5.57
N ALA A 390 -1.74 -8.94 6.36
CA ALA A 390 -0.32 -8.94 5.99
C ALA A 390 0.55 -9.41 7.17
N ARG A 391 1.63 -10.13 6.86
CA ARG A 391 2.57 -10.68 7.85
C ARG A 391 3.95 -10.06 7.70
N TYR A 392 4.71 -10.12 8.78
CA TYR A 392 6.12 -9.71 8.80
C TYR A 392 6.89 -10.39 7.65
N GLY A 393 7.70 -9.62 6.94
CA GLY A 393 8.55 -10.11 5.84
C GLY A 393 7.83 -10.39 4.51
N SER A 394 6.49 -10.34 4.45
CA SER A 394 5.79 -10.49 3.17
C SER A 394 6.02 -9.30 2.24
N LYS A 395 5.93 -9.51 0.92
CA LYS A 395 6.13 -8.47 -0.09
C LYS A 395 4.98 -7.46 -0.08
N ARG A 396 5.28 -6.17 -0.13
CA ARG A 396 4.29 -5.06 -0.15
C ARG A 396 4.27 -4.42 -1.54
N GLY A 397 3.67 -5.09 -2.51
CA GLY A 397 3.69 -4.65 -3.91
C GLY A 397 5.13 -4.54 -4.43
N ASP A 398 5.48 -3.40 -5.05
CA ASP A 398 6.85 -3.11 -5.51
C ASP A 398 7.74 -2.46 -4.43
N GLY A 399 7.20 -2.25 -3.22
CA GLY A 399 7.91 -1.64 -2.09
C GLY A 399 8.63 -2.63 -1.17
N PRO A 400 9.27 -2.12 -0.09
CA PRO A 400 9.94 -2.94 0.92
C PRO A 400 8.98 -3.93 1.59
N SER A 401 9.50 -5.06 2.06
CA SER A 401 8.71 -6.03 2.82
C SER A 401 8.08 -5.42 4.07
N TRP A 402 6.94 -5.95 4.49
CA TRP A 402 6.27 -5.55 5.73
C TRP A 402 7.19 -5.71 6.94
N LYS A 403 7.39 -4.64 7.71
CA LYS A 403 8.20 -4.62 8.95
C LYS A 403 7.40 -5.00 10.21
N GLY A 404 6.09 -5.17 10.05
CA GLY A 404 5.16 -5.60 11.08
C GLY A 404 4.06 -6.43 10.44
N MET A 405 2.87 -6.34 11.00
CA MET A 405 1.68 -7.02 10.49
C MET A 405 0.50 -6.06 10.37
N PHE A 406 -0.40 -6.38 9.45
CA PHE A 406 -1.65 -5.66 9.31
C PHE A 406 -2.81 -6.59 9.67
N ILE A 407 -3.58 -6.19 10.67
CA ILE A 407 -4.72 -6.94 11.19
C ILE A 407 -5.98 -6.16 10.79
N ARG A 408 -6.75 -6.72 9.85
CA ARG A 408 -8.00 -6.12 9.40
C ARG A 408 -9.03 -6.18 10.53
N ALA A 409 -9.59 -5.04 10.89
CA ALA A 409 -10.56 -4.88 11.97
C ALA A 409 -11.59 -3.81 11.60
N ALA A 410 -12.77 -3.87 12.23
CA ALA A 410 -13.80 -2.85 12.04
C ALA A 410 -13.27 -1.47 12.48
N GLU A 411 -13.70 -0.42 11.78
CA GLU A 411 -13.37 0.95 12.19
C GLU A 411 -13.99 1.22 13.57
N GLY A 412 -13.20 1.80 14.47
CA GLY A 412 -13.60 2.04 15.85
C GLY A 412 -13.42 0.84 16.79
N ALA A 413 -12.96 -0.32 16.32
CA ALA A 413 -12.70 -1.47 17.18
C ALA A 413 -11.61 -1.17 18.21
N ASP A 414 -11.81 -1.57 19.47
CA ASP A 414 -10.86 -1.31 20.54
C ASP A 414 -9.51 -2.02 20.28
N VAL A 415 -8.44 -1.24 20.35
CA VAL A 415 -7.05 -1.71 20.28
C VAL A 415 -6.51 -1.77 21.69
N HIS A 416 -6.06 -2.95 22.08
CA HIS A 416 -5.53 -3.25 23.39
C HIS A 416 -4.01 -3.30 23.37
N THR A 417 -3.38 -2.80 24.44
CA THR A 417 -1.94 -3.03 24.61
C THR A 417 -1.66 -4.50 24.91
N VAL A 418 -0.61 -5.05 24.31
CA VAL A 418 -0.28 -6.48 24.41
C VAL A 418 0.35 -6.84 25.76
N ALA A 419 0.96 -5.88 26.43
CA ALA A 419 1.60 -6.05 27.73
C ALA A 419 1.58 -4.72 28.50
N SER A 420 1.84 -4.78 29.80
CA SER A 420 1.98 -3.55 30.59
C SER A 420 3.18 -2.73 30.14
N GLY A 421 3.07 -1.41 30.19
CA GLY A 421 4.10 -0.51 29.68
C GLY A 421 3.77 0.95 29.94
N ARG A 422 4.56 1.84 29.33
CA ARG A 422 4.32 3.28 29.32
C ARG A 422 4.18 3.78 27.90
N VAL A 423 3.22 4.66 27.66
CA VAL A 423 3.07 5.33 26.36
C VAL A 423 4.21 6.33 26.19
N VAL A 424 5.05 6.14 25.17
CA VAL A 424 6.18 7.04 24.86
C VAL A 424 5.91 7.95 23.67
N HIS A 425 4.90 7.61 22.86
CA HIS A 425 4.46 8.41 21.73
C HIS A 425 2.96 8.19 21.49
N ALA A 426 2.22 9.25 21.19
CA ALA A 426 0.78 9.21 20.90
C ALA A 426 0.40 10.43 20.04
N SER A 427 0.72 10.38 18.75
CA SER A 427 0.41 11.46 17.80
C SER A 427 0.35 10.91 16.37
N TRP A 428 0.01 11.77 15.41
CA TRP A 428 0.01 11.43 14.00
C TRP A 428 1.45 11.41 13.45
N LEU A 429 1.78 10.40 12.65
CA LEU A 429 3.07 10.27 12.01
C LEU A 429 2.92 9.89 10.53
N ARG A 430 3.64 10.59 9.65
CA ARG A 430 3.62 10.33 8.19
C ARG A 430 3.92 8.86 7.91
N GLY A 431 3.06 8.23 7.10
CA GLY A 431 3.13 6.82 6.72
C GLY A 431 2.56 5.83 7.74
N PHE A 432 2.32 6.25 8.99
CA PHE A 432 1.74 5.44 10.06
C PHE A 432 0.36 5.94 10.50
N GLY A 433 -0.04 7.17 10.14
CA GLY A 433 -1.27 7.78 10.63
C GLY A 433 -1.19 8.03 12.13
N ASN A 434 -2.31 7.89 12.82
CA ASN A 434 -2.32 7.98 14.29
C ASN A 434 -1.57 6.78 14.89
N LEU A 435 -0.43 7.07 15.52
CA LEU A 435 0.50 6.10 16.07
C LEU A 435 0.57 6.23 17.59
N ILE A 436 0.44 5.10 18.28
CA ILE A 436 0.78 4.98 19.69
C ILE A 436 1.91 3.96 19.86
N ILE A 437 2.91 4.32 20.66
CA ILE A 437 4.06 3.47 20.98
C ILE A 437 4.09 3.25 22.47
N VAL A 438 4.16 1.99 22.88
CA VAL A 438 4.25 1.58 24.28
C VAL A 438 5.62 0.96 24.54
N ASP A 439 6.34 1.51 25.52
CA ASP A 439 7.58 0.96 26.05
C ASP A 439 7.28 -0.03 27.18
N HIS A 440 7.72 -1.28 26.99
CA HIS A 440 7.54 -2.36 27.94
C HIS A 440 8.77 -2.60 28.84
N GLY A 441 9.82 -1.77 28.73
CA GLY A 441 11.10 -1.98 29.41
C GLY A 441 12.01 -2.95 28.66
N GLY A 442 13.28 -3.06 29.07
CA GLY A 442 14.27 -3.91 28.40
C GLY A 442 14.49 -3.60 26.91
N GLN A 443 14.21 -2.36 26.46
CA GLN A 443 14.25 -1.93 25.06
C GLN A 443 13.24 -2.64 24.14
N TYR A 444 12.12 -3.12 24.70
CA TYR A 444 11.01 -3.68 23.94
C TYR A 444 9.92 -2.63 23.73
N TRP A 445 9.60 -2.35 22.47
CA TRP A 445 8.53 -1.43 22.11
C TRP A 445 7.47 -2.15 21.28
N SER A 446 6.22 -1.80 21.52
CA SER A 446 5.10 -2.14 20.65
C SER A 446 4.57 -0.87 19.97
N LEU A 447 4.33 -0.97 18.67
CA LEU A 447 3.82 0.12 17.84
C LEU A 447 2.42 -0.28 17.35
N TYR A 448 1.49 0.65 17.46
CA TYR A 448 0.11 0.50 17.03
C TYR A 448 -0.25 1.69 16.15
N ALA A 449 -0.45 1.46 14.86
CA ALA A 449 -0.64 2.52 13.88
C ALA A 449 -1.92 2.34 13.05
N ASN A 450 -2.21 3.31 12.20
CA ASN A 450 -3.44 3.45 11.40
C ASN A 450 -4.72 3.65 12.23
N ASN A 451 -4.58 4.00 13.50
CA ASN A 451 -5.71 4.10 14.43
C ASN A 451 -6.69 5.22 14.00
N GLN A 452 -7.98 5.05 14.22
CA GLN A 452 -8.97 6.12 14.08
C GLN A 452 -8.78 7.16 15.19
N SER A 453 -8.56 6.71 16.42
CA SER A 453 -8.32 7.58 17.57
C SER A 453 -7.29 6.98 18.52
N LEU A 454 -6.53 7.84 19.17
CA LEU A 454 -5.61 7.49 20.25
C LEU A 454 -6.33 7.79 21.56
N LEU A 455 -6.40 6.84 22.49
CA LEU A 455 -7.18 6.97 23.73
C LEU A 455 -6.31 7.19 24.97
N ARG A 456 -4.99 7.12 24.81
CA ARG A 456 -3.99 7.34 25.87
C ARG A 456 -3.02 8.44 25.45
N ARG A 457 -2.50 9.17 26.43
CA ARG A 457 -1.55 10.26 26.24
C ARG A 457 -0.12 9.79 26.54
N VAL A 458 0.85 10.53 26.02
CA VAL A 458 2.27 10.30 26.31
C VAL A 458 2.51 10.41 27.81
N GLY A 459 3.26 9.46 28.37
CA GLY A 459 3.58 9.37 29.79
C GLY A 459 2.65 8.45 30.58
N GLU A 460 1.44 8.13 30.09
CA GLU A 460 0.51 7.25 30.79
C GLU A 460 1.05 5.82 30.92
N VAL A 461 0.78 5.20 32.08
CA VAL A 461 1.07 3.78 32.33
C VAL A 461 -0.14 2.97 31.92
N VAL A 462 0.07 1.94 31.12
CA VAL A 462 -0.97 1.03 30.63
C VAL A 462 -0.68 -0.39 31.11
N LYS A 463 -1.73 -1.15 31.41
CA LYS A 463 -1.66 -2.57 31.79
C LYS A 463 -1.99 -3.44 30.60
N ALA A 464 -1.46 -4.67 30.58
CA ALA A 464 -1.79 -5.66 29.56
C ALA A 464 -3.32 -5.79 29.40
N GLY A 465 -3.84 -5.57 28.18
CA GLY A 465 -5.26 -5.61 27.88
C GLY A 465 -6.00 -4.27 27.99
N ASP A 466 -5.37 -3.20 28.49
CA ASP A 466 -6.00 -1.88 28.50
C ASP A 466 -6.23 -1.39 27.07
N VAL A 467 -7.37 -0.74 26.84
CA VAL A 467 -7.65 -0.07 25.57
C VAL A 467 -6.77 1.17 25.46
N ILE A 468 -6.04 1.27 24.35
CA ILE A 468 -5.08 2.34 24.09
C ILE A 468 -5.42 3.18 22.86
N ALA A 469 -6.19 2.63 21.93
CA ALA A 469 -6.59 3.28 20.69
C ALA A 469 -7.84 2.60 20.11
N ALA A 470 -8.41 3.17 19.05
CA ALA A 470 -9.43 2.54 18.23
C ALA A 470 -8.91 2.32 16.81
N ALA A 471 -9.15 1.15 16.23
CA ALA A 471 -8.67 0.78 14.89
C ALA A 471 -9.31 1.65 13.81
N GLY A 472 -8.59 1.89 12.72
CA GLY A 472 -9.08 2.73 11.62
C GLY A 472 -8.24 2.60 10.36
N ASN A 473 -8.28 3.63 9.52
CA ASN A 473 -7.52 3.67 8.27
C ASN A 473 -6.76 5.00 8.09
N THR A 474 -6.30 5.60 9.19
CA THR A 474 -5.52 6.85 9.13
C THR A 474 -4.17 6.65 8.45
N GLY A 475 -3.54 7.73 8.00
CA GLY A 475 -2.31 7.66 7.21
C GLY A 475 -2.52 7.21 5.76
N GLY A 476 -3.74 7.37 5.23
CA GLY A 476 -4.05 7.13 3.82
C GLY A 476 -4.34 5.68 3.44
N ASN A 477 -4.63 4.79 4.40
CA ASN A 477 -4.91 3.38 4.14
C ASN A 477 -6.29 3.14 3.51
N GLU A 478 -6.41 2.18 2.60
CA GLU A 478 -7.69 1.83 1.94
C GLU A 478 -8.63 1.07 2.87
N GLU A 479 -8.06 0.17 3.67
CA GLU A 479 -8.82 -0.70 4.56
C GLU A 479 -8.62 -0.28 6.01
N SER A 480 -9.68 -0.43 6.81
CA SER A 480 -9.61 -0.30 8.25
C SER A 480 -8.89 -1.49 8.88
N GLY A 481 -7.98 -1.21 9.81
CA GLY A 481 -7.24 -2.21 10.55
C GLY A 481 -6.14 -1.61 11.40
N LEU A 482 -5.44 -2.47 12.10
CA LEU A 482 -4.30 -2.12 12.93
C LEU A 482 -3.01 -2.52 12.21
N TYR A 483 -2.10 -1.56 12.04
CA TYR A 483 -0.70 -1.89 11.78
C TYR A 483 0.00 -2.11 13.13
N PHE A 484 0.54 -3.30 13.33
CA PHE A 484 1.17 -3.72 14.58
C PHE A 484 2.61 -4.15 14.35
N GLU A 485 3.53 -3.63 15.14
CA GLU A 485 4.96 -3.93 15.05
C GLU A 485 5.56 -4.08 16.44
N LEU A 486 6.48 -5.03 16.58
CA LEU A 486 7.29 -5.20 17.78
C LEU A 486 8.75 -4.90 17.46
N ARG A 487 9.40 -4.16 18.36
CA ARG A 487 10.81 -3.82 18.26
C ARG A 487 11.57 -4.22 19.51
N HIS A 488 12.82 -4.65 19.32
CA HIS A 488 13.77 -4.90 20.39
C HIS A 488 15.12 -4.28 20.00
N LYS A 489 15.66 -3.40 20.87
CA LYS A 489 16.91 -2.67 20.60
C LYS A 489 16.88 -1.91 19.26
N GLY A 490 15.73 -1.31 18.97
CA GLY A 490 15.51 -0.52 17.75
C GLY A 490 15.29 -1.32 16.46
N LYS A 491 15.34 -2.67 16.49
CA LYS A 491 15.08 -3.51 15.33
C LYS A 491 13.72 -4.19 15.41
N GLU A 492 13.00 -4.19 14.29
CA GLU A 492 11.76 -4.93 14.09
C GLU A 492 11.99 -6.46 14.16
N PHE A 493 11.04 -7.19 14.72
CA PHE A 493 11.02 -8.66 14.71
C PHE A 493 9.59 -9.19 14.53
N ASP A 494 9.47 -10.45 14.10
CA ASP A 494 8.17 -11.06 13.78
C ASP A 494 7.23 -11.16 15.00
N PRO A 495 6.12 -10.40 15.02
CA PRO A 495 5.18 -10.44 16.13
C PRO A 495 4.40 -11.75 16.24
N ALA A 496 4.31 -12.55 15.17
CA ALA A 496 3.63 -13.85 15.20
C ALA A 496 4.33 -14.87 16.11
N SER A 497 5.62 -14.66 16.41
CA SER A 497 6.35 -15.48 17.38
C SER A 497 6.04 -15.13 18.84
N TRP A 498 5.28 -14.06 19.08
CA TRP A 498 4.93 -13.55 20.41
C TRP A 498 3.43 -13.54 20.69
N VAL A 499 2.63 -13.20 19.69
CA VAL A 499 1.18 -13.00 19.80
C VAL A 499 0.41 -14.22 19.31
N LYS A 500 -0.61 -14.61 20.07
CA LYS A 500 -1.61 -15.61 19.68
C LYS A 500 -2.77 -14.92 18.95
N PHE A 501 -2.91 -15.20 17.65
CA PHE A 501 -3.95 -14.67 16.76
C PHE A 501 -5.13 -15.64 16.61
#